data_AF-A0A0D2ZQB2-F1
#
_entry.id   AF-A0A0D2ZQB2-F1
#
_cell.length_a   1.000
_cell.length_b   1.000
_cell.length_c   1.000
_cell.angle_alpha   90.00
_cell.angle_beta   90.00
_cell.angle_gamma   90.00
#
_symmetry.space_group_name_H-M   'P 1'
#
loop_
_entity.id
_entity.type
_entity.pdbx_description
1 polymer ?
#
loop_
_entity_poly.entity_id
_entity_poly.type
_entity_poly.pdbx_seq_one_letter_code
_entity_poly.pdbx_strand_id
1 'polypeptide(L)' 'MTLGSIQLPVMAKEITKIVVFAVVDHPAIYNVIMRTPWLNAMKAVPSTYHLGIKFPTQSGIEAIWG' A
#
# COMPACT_ATOMS: atom_id res chain seq x y z
N MET A 1 19.78 -3.07 -9.03
CA MET A 1 19.89 -4.47 -8.55
C MET A 1 18.97 -4.62 -7.34
N THR A 2 18.16 -5.68 -7.22
CA THR A 2 17.36 -5.92 -6.01
C THR A 2 18.25 -6.48 -4.91
N LEU A 3 18.25 -5.89 -3.72
CA LEU A 3 19.02 -6.37 -2.56
C LEU A 3 18.36 -7.59 -1.87
N GLY A 4 17.09 -7.85 -2.15
CA GLY A 4 16.33 -8.96 -1.57
C GLY A 4 14.88 -8.59 -1.33
N SER A 5 14.23 -9.30 -0.41
CA SER A 5 12.87 -9.01 0.03
C SER A 5 12.78 -8.84 1.53
N ILE A 6 11.90 -7.95 1.99
CA ILE A 6 11.63 -7.72 3.41
C ILE A 6 10.12 -7.80 3.68
N GLN A 7 9.75 -8.32 4.86
CA GLN A 7 8.38 -8.27 5.37
C GLN A 7 8.23 -7.04 6.26
N LEU A 8 7.31 -6.14 5.89
CA LEU A 8 7.03 -4.94 6.65
C LEU A 8 5.54 -4.85 7.01
N PRO A 9 5.21 -4.43 8.25
CA PRO A 9 3.84 -4.06 8.59
C PRO A 9 3.51 -2.73 7.91
N VAL A 10 2.47 -2.75 7.07
CA VAL A 10 1.89 -1.55 6.46
C VAL A 10 0.61 -1.22 7.20
N MET A 11 0.61 -0.05 7.85
CA MET A 11 -0.55 0.49 8.54
C MET A 11 -1.28 1.48 7.63
N ALA A 12 -2.56 1.26 7.41
CA ALA A 12 -3.46 2.14 6.67
C ALA A 12 -4.72 2.34 7.50
N LYS A 13 -4.84 3.51 8.13
CA LYS A 13 -5.91 3.80 9.10
C LYS A 13 -5.94 2.72 10.20
N GLU A 14 -7.04 1.99 10.33
CA GLU A 14 -7.25 0.96 11.34
C GLU A 14 -6.75 -0.43 10.92
N ILE A 15 -6.25 -0.58 9.68
CA ILE A 15 -5.81 -1.87 9.15
C ILE A 15 -4.29 -1.95 9.13
N THR A 16 -3.76 -3.04 9.67
CA THR A 16 -2.35 -3.41 9.50
C THR A 16 -2.26 -4.70 8.69
N LYS A 17 -1.40 -4.72 7.66
CA LYS A 17 -1.08 -5.91 6.86
C LYS A 17 0.42 -6.10 6.76
N ILE A 18 0.89 -7.34 6.89
CA ILE A 18 2.27 -7.68 6.53
C ILE A 18 2.37 -7.78 5.01
N VAL A 19 3.32 -7.07 4.43
CA VAL A 19 3.54 -7.00 2.98
C VAL A 19 4.99 -7.35 2.70
N VAL A 20 5.20 -8.19 1.69
CA VAL A 20 6.54 -8.50 1.17
C VAL A 20 6.92 -7.43 0.15
N PHE A 21 8.01 -6.70 0.40
CA PHE A 21 8.58 -5.72 -0.52
C PHE A 21 9.88 -6.24 -1.11
N ALA A 22 10.13 -5.91 -2.38
CA ALA A 22 11.45 -6.01 -2.96
C ALA A 22 12.26 -4.77 -2.58
N VAL A 23 13.47 -4.96 -2.06
CA VAL A 23 14.39 -3.87 -1.71
C VAL A 23 15.28 -3.60 -2.91
N VAL A 24 15.41 -2.34 -3.30
CA VAL A 24 16.25 -1.91 -4.41
C VAL A 24 17.20 -0.83 -3.91
N ASP A 25 18.48 -0.99 -4.21
CA ASP A 25 19.50 0.03 -3.96
C ASP A 25 19.58 0.95 -5.18
N HIS A 26 18.73 1.99 -5.21
CA HIS A 26 18.71 2.97 -6.29
C HIS A 26 18.16 4.31 -5.77
N PRO A 27 18.72 5.45 -6.21
CA PRO A 27 18.13 6.76 -5.94
C PRO A 27 16.72 6.84 -6.54
N ALA A 28 15.71 7.02 -5.71
CA ALA A 28 14.33 7.15 -6.14
C ALA A 28 13.67 8.34 -5.44
N ILE A 29 12.71 8.97 -6.13
CA ILE A 29 11.90 10.06 -5.56
C ILE A 29 10.90 9.57 -4.50
N TYR A 30 10.70 8.25 -4.38
CA TYR A 30 9.83 7.61 -3.40
C TYR A 30 10.56 6.51 -2.64
N ASN A 31 10.29 6.39 -1.35
CA ASN A 31 10.87 5.35 -0.48
C ASN A 31 10.19 3.97 -0.65
N VAL A 32 8.91 3.95 -1.00
CA VAL A 32 8.09 2.73 -1.12
C VAL A 32 7.11 2.89 -2.28
N ILE A 33 6.97 1.83 -3.09
CA ILE A 33 5.96 1.76 -4.15
C ILE A 33 4.97 0.64 -3.80
N MET A 34 3.73 1.01 -3.54
CA MET A 34 2.64 0.07 -3.31
C MET A 34 2.10 -0.43 -4.65
N ARG A 35 2.16 -1.73 -4.88
CA ARG A 35 1.68 -2.35 -6.13
C ARG A 35 0.33 -3.04 -5.94
N THR A 36 -0.22 -3.56 -7.03
CA THR A 36 -1.47 -4.33 -7.07
C THR A 36 -1.62 -5.41 -6.00
N PRO A 37 -0.58 -6.17 -5.60
CA PRO A 37 -0.72 -7.17 -4.54
C PRO A 37 -1.26 -6.61 -3.23
N TRP A 38 -0.80 -5.43 -2.81
CA TRP A 38 -1.31 -4.80 -1.60
C TRP A 38 -2.73 -4.27 -1.77
N LEU A 39 -3.03 -3.65 -2.92
CA LEU A 39 -4.38 -3.19 -3.24
C LEU A 39 -5.39 -4.34 -3.15
N ASN A 40 -5.05 -5.50 -3.72
CA ASN A 40 -5.88 -6.70 -3.67
C ASN A 40 -6.03 -7.23 -2.24
N ALA A 41 -4.94 -7.29 -1.47
CA ALA A 41 -4.96 -7.74 -0.07
C ALA A 41 -5.83 -6.85 0.83
N MET A 42 -5.91 -5.55 0.49
CA MET A 42 -6.75 -4.57 1.18
C MET A 42 -8.17 -4.49 0.64
N LYS A 43 -8.50 -5.19 -0.46
CA LYS A 43 -9.73 -4.98 -1.24
C LYS A 43 -9.93 -3.50 -1.58
N ALA A 44 -8.83 -2.81 -1.87
CA ALA A 44 -8.83 -1.38 -2.06
C ALA A 44 -9.21 -1.01 -3.49
N VAL A 45 -9.95 0.09 -3.63
CA VAL A 45 -10.41 0.65 -4.89
C VAL A 45 -9.76 2.03 -5.06
N PRO A 46 -8.75 2.16 -5.94
CA PRO A 46 -8.19 3.46 -6.28
C PRO A 46 -9.16 4.24 -7.18
N SER A 47 -9.29 5.53 -6.91
CA SER A 47 -10.03 6.49 -7.73
C SER A 47 -9.08 7.59 -8.18
N THR A 48 -8.80 7.62 -9.48
CA THR A 48 -7.96 8.66 -10.09
C THR A 48 -8.65 10.02 -10.04
N TYR A 49 -9.96 10.07 -10.31
CA TYR A 49 -10.74 11.30 -10.30
C TYR A 49 -10.73 12.00 -8.94
N HIS A 50 -10.90 11.22 -7.86
CA HIS A 50 -10.93 11.79 -6.50
C HIS A 50 -9.55 11.80 -5.84
N LEU A 51 -8.49 11.41 -6.55
CA LEU A 51 -7.13 11.25 -6.01
C LEU A 51 -7.13 10.51 -4.66
N GLY A 52 -7.79 9.36 -4.60
CA GLY A 52 -7.94 8.65 -3.34
C GLY A 52 -8.09 7.16 -3.50
N ILE A 53 -7.94 6.46 -2.39
CA ILE A 53 -8.07 5.00 -2.30
C ILE A 53 -9.05 4.66 -1.19
N LYS A 54 -10.09 3.90 -1.54
CA LYS A 54 -11.11 3.43 -0.59
C LYS A 54 -10.88 1.97 -0.28
N PHE A 55 -11.11 1.54 0.95
CA PHE A 55 -11.00 0.13 1.35
C PHE A 55 -11.95 -0.19 2.51
N PRO A 56 -12.46 -1.43 2.58
CA PRO A 56 -13.32 -1.85 3.68
C PRO A 56 -12.53 -2.01 4.97
N THR A 57 -13.10 -1.55 6.08
CA THR A 57 -12.65 -1.76 7.46
C THR A 57 -13.73 -2.50 8.25
N GLN A 58 -13.47 -2.81 9.53
CA GLN A 58 -14.50 -3.35 10.42
C GLN A 58 -15.61 -2.33 10.72
N SER A 59 -15.27 -1.04 10.67
CA SER A 59 -16.15 0.10 10.94
C SER A 59 -16.92 0.61 9.71
N GLY A 60 -16.53 0.19 8.49
CA GLY A 60 -17.20 0.60 7.26
C GLY A 60 -16.25 0.69 6.06
N ILE A 61 -16.24 1.83 5.38
CA ILE A 61 -15.32 2.13 4.27
C ILE A 61 -14.48 3.33 4.68
N GLU A 62 -13.17 3.15 4.71
CA GLU A 62 -12.21 4.23 4.92
C GLU A 62 -11.61 4.70 3.59
N ALA A 63 -11.11 5.93 3.60
CA ALA A 63 -10.42 6.52 2.46
C ALA A 63 -9.10 7.17 2.88
N ILE A 64 -8.09 7.02 2.02
CA ILE A 64 -6.89 7.83 2.05
C ILE A 64 -6.92 8.72 0.81
N TRP A 65 -6.70 10.01 1.00
CA TRP A 65 -6.67 11.02 -0.05
C TRP A 65 -5.23 11.46 -0.29
N GLY A 66 -4.90 11.69 -1.56
CA GLY A 66 -3.61 12.20 -2.02
C GLY A 66 -3.54 13.72 -2.01
#